data_AF-A0A5M8NSH2-F1
#
_entry.id   AF-A0A5M8NSH2-F1
#
_cell.length_a   1.000
_cell.length_b   1.000
_cell.length_c   1.000
_cell.angle_alpha   90.00
_cell.angle_beta   90.00
_cell.angle_gamma   90.00
#
_symmetry.space_group_name_H-M   'P 1'
#
loop_
_entity.id
_entity.type
_entity.pdbx_description
1 polymer ?
#
loop_
_entity_poly.entity_id
_entity_poly.type
_entity_poly.pdbx_seq_one_letter_code
_entity_poly.pdbx_strand_id
1 'polypeptide(L)'
;MFSKQNGIIDDADTIRWDDDARLFYANDVSNNWYAVWGTDAVIEGYTAYSSCPVETKGKGKSATLNSSLILKAGKKEVVTYFICSSTKSADEAKTVYADLSQNKDVLLAQKKELYHSVLKRARIEIPDKQLEKTYNWVKINTQWLVSDLTGIGRFLGAGAVEYPWLFGCDNSYATQGLLATSDFDLAKSTLRLLKNVSERVNGNGQIIHEMSSNGFVYNKGNTQETAHYIMAVWKAFLWTGDIDFLRDVYPYIKKGVQWLTVDMDTNHNLFPEGYGIMEVRGLNAELIDVAVYTEQALEVTAQMAVLFDDTTLAANLQSKANELKEKINTQFWDEEESSYCDFYGTREQAIAVTKGAIEQVKYVYGGNDSESIQEKTLFYNTLLEKFSQLPAGTEHGWFTNKNWVINTPIETGIAPR
;
A
#
# COMPACT_ATOMS: atom_id res chain seq x y z
N MET A 1 15.53 5.94 -9.81
CA MET A 1 14.28 5.28 -10.28
C MET A 1 14.37 3.82 -9.87
N PHE A 2 13.36 3.32 -9.15
CA PHE A 2 13.37 1.98 -8.55
C PHE A 2 13.68 0.84 -9.52
N SER A 3 13.23 0.96 -10.78
CA SER A 3 13.52 0.01 -11.86
C SER A 3 15.02 -0.26 -12.02
N LYS A 4 15.86 0.80 -12.06
CA LYS A 4 17.32 0.66 -12.22
C LYS A 4 18.00 -0.02 -11.04
N GLN A 5 17.49 0.20 -9.82
CA GLN A 5 18.02 -0.47 -8.62
C GLN A 5 17.64 -1.96 -8.61
N ASN A 6 16.53 -2.32 -9.25
CA ASN A 6 16.12 -3.70 -9.49
C ASN A 6 16.71 -4.30 -10.79
N GLY A 7 17.76 -3.69 -11.35
CA GLY A 7 18.43 -4.19 -12.57
C GLY A 7 17.61 -4.06 -13.86
N ILE A 8 16.43 -3.42 -13.82
CA ILE A 8 15.60 -3.18 -15.00
C ILE A 8 16.08 -1.90 -15.66
N ILE A 9 16.69 -2.06 -16.83
CA ILE A 9 17.24 -0.97 -17.64
C ILE A 9 16.43 -0.87 -18.92
N ASP A 10 15.83 0.29 -19.15
CA ASP A 10 15.06 0.62 -20.36
C ASP A 10 15.97 0.60 -21.60
N ASP A 11 15.58 -0.21 -22.58
CA ASP A 11 16.27 -0.30 -23.86
C ASP A 11 15.35 0.04 -25.04
N ALA A 12 15.91 0.08 -26.25
CA ALA A 12 15.13 0.41 -27.42
C ALA A 12 14.05 -0.64 -27.66
N ASP A 13 12.79 -0.19 -27.79
CA ASP A 13 11.73 -1.06 -28.27
C ASP A 13 11.89 -1.35 -29.77
N THR A 14 11.58 -2.59 -30.15
CA THR A 14 11.42 -3.00 -31.54
C THR A 14 9.96 -3.27 -31.84
N ILE A 15 9.55 -2.99 -33.08
CA ILE A 15 8.23 -3.34 -33.60
C ILE A 15 8.42 -4.08 -34.91
N ARG A 16 7.76 -5.23 -35.06
CA ARG A 16 7.64 -5.94 -36.33
C ARG A 16 6.19 -6.23 -36.67
N TRP A 17 5.90 -6.19 -37.96
CA TRP A 17 4.65 -6.71 -38.52
C TRP A 17 4.87 -8.16 -38.98
N ASP A 18 3.86 -8.98 -38.80
CA ASP A 18 3.82 -10.37 -39.23
C ASP A 18 2.72 -10.51 -40.28
N ASP A 19 3.09 -10.68 -41.55
CA ASP A 19 2.14 -10.72 -42.66
C ASP A 19 1.20 -11.93 -42.62
N ASP A 20 1.71 -13.09 -42.21
CA ASP A 20 0.94 -14.33 -42.14
C ASP A 20 -0.09 -14.28 -41.01
N ALA A 21 0.34 -13.84 -39.82
CA ALA A 21 -0.56 -13.69 -38.67
C ALA A 21 -1.42 -12.44 -38.76
N ARG A 22 -1.02 -11.45 -39.56
CA ARG A 22 -1.58 -10.08 -39.61
C ARG A 22 -1.57 -9.39 -38.24
N LEU A 23 -0.46 -9.51 -37.51
CA LEU A 23 -0.28 -8.98 -36.16
C LEU A 23 0.97 -8.11 -36.05
N PHE A 24 0.92 -7.16 -35.14
CA PHE A 24 2.12 -6.51 -34.65
C PHE A 24 2.69 -7.26 -33.44
N TYR A 25 4.02 -7.28 -33.38
CA TYR A 25 4.79 -7.72 -32.22
C TYR A 25 5.73 -6.58 -31.82
N ALA A 26 5.84 -6.33 -30.53
CA ALA A 26 6.85 -5.46 -29.96
C ALA A 26 7.51 -6.09 -28.76
N ASN A 27 8.74 -5.67 -28.50
CA ASN A 27 9.50 -5.99 -27.29
C ASN A 27 10.60 -4.96 -27.08
N ASP A 28 11.04 -4.84 -25.84
CA ASP A 28 12.30 -4.18 -25.50
C ASP A 28 13.44 -5.16 -25.81
N VAL A 29 14.56 -4.66 -26.36
CA VAL A 29 15.68 -5.51 -26.79
C VAL A 29 16.36 -6.23 -25.63
N SER A 30 16.38 -5.62 -24.44
CA SER A 30 17.09 -6.12 -23.26
C SER A 30 16.17 -6.76 -22.22
N ASN A 31 14.85 -6.63 -22.36
CA ASN A 31 13.87 -7.14 -21.39
C ASN A 31 12.90 -8.15 -22.02
N ASN A 32 12.50 -9.15 -21.24
CA ASN A 32 11.64 -10.25 -21.69
C ASN A 32 10.14 -9.91 -21.71
N TRP A 33 9.77 -8.64 -21.89
CA TRP A 33 8.38 -8.24 -22.07
C TRP A 33 8.04 -8.11 -23.56
N TYR A 34 6.93 -8.70 -23.95
CA TYR A 34 6.45 -8.76 -25.32
C TYR A 34 5.03 -8.23 -25.37
N ALA A 35 4.71 -7.45 -26.39
CA ALA A 35 3.36 -6.99 -26.69
C ALA A 35 2.94 -7.49 -28.07
N VAL A 36 1.70 -7.95 -28.19
CA VAL A 36 1.09 -8.35 -29.47
C VAL A 36 -0.26 -7.67 -29.59
N TRP A 37 -0.54 -7.09 -30.76
CA TRP A 37 -1.82 -6.46 -31.02
C TRP A 37 -2.27 -6.61 -32.48
N GLY A 38 -3.57 -6.50 -32.67
CA GLY A 38 -4.24 -6.69 -33.95
C GLY A 38 -5.74 -6.44 -33.87
N THR A 39 -6.47 -6.82 -34.90
CA THR A 39 -7.92 -6.56 -35.00
C THR A 39 -8.64 -7.66 -35.79
N ASP A 40 -9.94 -7.81 -35.56
CA ASP A 40 -10.82 -8.63 -36.41
C ASP A 40 -11.33 -7.90 -37.65
N ALA A 41 -11.03 -6.61 -37.80
CA ALA A 41 -11.36 -5.86 -39.00
C ALA A 41 -10.43 -6.16 -40.18
N VAL A 42 -10.93 -5.84 -41.38
CA VAL A 42 -10.09 -5.80 -42.58
C VAL A 42 -9.05 -4.69 -42.42
N ILE A 43 -7.78 -5.09 -42.43
CA ILE A 43 -6.64 -4.17 -42.37
C ILE A 43 -6.32 -3.72 -43.79
N GLU A 44 -6.39 -2.42 -44.04
CA GLU A 44 -6.07 -1.81 -45.33
C GLU A 44 -4.61 -1.35 -45.42
N GLY A 45 -4.00 -1.07 -44.26
CA GLY A 45 -2.60 -0.69 -44.18
C GLY A 45 -2.10 -0.64 -42.76
N TYR A 46 -0.78 -0.62 -42.62
CA TYR A 46 -0.10 -0.50 -41.34
C TYR A 46 1.18 0.33 -41.50
N THR A 47 1.66 0.92 -40.42
CA THR A 47 2.96 1.60 -40.38
C THR A 47 3.68 1.23 -39.09
N ALA A 48 4.81 0.54 -39.20
CA ALA A 48 5.73 0.37 -38.09
C ALA A 48 6.53 1.65 -37.86
N TYR A 49 6.88 1.95 -36.61
CA TYR A 49 7.67 3.15 -36.23
C TYR A 49 7.01 4.47 -36.66
N SER A 50 5.71 4.60 -36.42
CA SER A 50 4.99 5.86 -36.62
C SER A 50 5.41 6.93 -35.60
N SER A 51 5.05 8.18 -35.86
CA SER A 51 5.14 9.24 -34.84
C SER A 51 4.26 8.89 -33.64
N CYS A 52 4.80 8.98 -32.43
CA CYS A 52 4.01 8.83 -31.21
C CYS A 52 3.16 10.09 -31.01
N PRO A 53 1.82 9.98 -30.80
CA PRO A 53 0.97 11.14 -30.57
C PRO A 53 1.16 11.78 -29.19
N VAL A 54 1.89 11.12 -28.28
CA VAL A 54 2.17 11.57 -26.92
C VAL A 54 3.66 11.47 -26.61
N GLU A 55 4.18 12.44 -25.86
CA GLU A 55 5.55 12.37 -25.36
C GLU A 55 5.63 11.36 -24.21
N THR A 56 6.41 10.29 -24.38
CA THR A 56 6.62 9.26 -23.36
C THR A 56 8.00 9.38 -22.76
N LYS A 57 8.13 9.17 -21.45
CA LYS A 57 9.44 8.97 -20.82
C LYS A 57 9.95 7.58 -21.21
N GLY A 58 11.08 7.50 -21.93
CA GLY A 58 11.73 6.24 -22.29
C GLY A 58 12.06 6.13 -23.78
N LYS A 59 12.44 4.93 -24.22
CA LYS A 59 12.83 4.63 -25.61
C LYS A 59 11.73 3.95 -26.44
N GLY A 60 10.48 4.06 -25.98
CA GLY A 60 9.32 3.44 -26.60
C GLY A 60 9.11 3.83 -28.07
N LYS A 61 8.47 2.93 -28.82
CA LYS A 61 8.12 3.12 -30.24
C LYS A 61 6.61 3.10 -30.44
N SER A 62 6.15 3.56 -31.59
CA SER A 62 4.74 3.54 -31.97
C SER A 62 4.54 2.90 -33.33
N ALA A 63 3.36 2.34 -33.54
CA ALA A 63 2.93 1.87 -34.84
C ALA A 63 1.42 2.08 -35.00
N THR A 64 0.98 2.11 -36.25
CA THR A 64 -0.43 2.31 -36.61
C THR A 64 -0.95 1.15 -37.42
N LEU A 65 -2.23 0.84 -37.20
CA LEU A 65 -3.01 -0.11 -37.96
C LEU A 65 -4.25 0.64 -38.47
N ASN A 66 -4.50 0.58 -39.78
CA ASN A 66 -5.62 1.24 -40.42
C ASN A 66 -6.64 0.22 -40.91
N SER A 67 -7.90 0.44 -40.53
CA SER A 67 -9.04 -0.37 -40.96
C SER A 67 -10.12 0.57 -41.48
N SER A 68 -10.77 0.19 -42.57
CA SER A 68 -11.95 0.90 -43.07
C SER A 68 -13.20 0.05 -42.95
N LEU A 69 -14.31 0.72 -42.65
CA LEU A 69 -15.61 0.10 -42.49
C LEU A 69 -16.63 0.82 -43.38
N ILE A 70 -17.22 0.10 -44.32
CA ILE A 70 -18.33 0.61 -45.14
C ILE A 70 -19.65 0.23 -44.46
N LEU A 71 -20.26 1.18 -43.75
CA LEU A 71 -21.51 0.95 -43.02
C LEU A 71 -22.72 1.43 -43.83
N LYS A 72 -23.66 0.52 -44.13
CA LYS A 72 -24.92 0.88 -44.78
C LYS A 72 -25.88 1.57 -43.81
N ALA A 73 -26.79 2.40 -44.33
CA ALA A 73 -27.81 3.07 -43.52
C ALA A 73 -28.59 2.07 -42.65
N GLY A 74 -28.68 2.36 -41.35
CA GLY A 74 -29.36 1.52 -40.36
C GLY A 74 -28.65 0.22 -39.97
N LYS A 75 -27.45 -0.07 -40.50
CA LYS A 75 -26.64 -1.22 -40.07
C LYS A 75 -25.74 -0.87 -38.89
N LYS A 76 -25.38 -1.91 -38.13
CA LYS A 76 -24.42 -1.86 -37.02
C LYS A 76 -23.36 -2.91 -37.28
N GLU A 77 -22.12 -2.55 -37.06
CA GLU A 77 -20.96 -3.44 -37.14
C GLU A 77 -20.12 -3.24 -35.90
N VAL A 78 -19.44 -4.30 -35.44
CA VAL A 78 -18.54 -4.26 -34.27
C VAL A 78 -17.15 -4.59 -34.77
N VAL A 79 -16.21 -3.69 -34.50
CA VAL A 79 -14.78 -3.90 -34.73
C VAL A 79 -14.10 -4.02 -33.38
N THR A 80 -13.25 -5.03 -33.24
CA THR A 80 -12.52 -5.31 -32.01
C THR A 80 -11.02 -5.16 -32.26
N TYR A 81 -10.36 -4.40 -31.40
CA TYR A 81 -8.91 -4.34 -31.33
C TYR A 81 -8.46 -5.08 -30.07
N PHE A 82 -7.42 -5.90 -30.21
CA PHE A 82 -6.87 -6.70 -29.13
C PHE A 82 -5.44 -6.24 -28.88
N ILE A 83 -5.10 -6.03 -27.61
CA ILE A 83 -3.75 -5.73 -27.14
C ILE A 83 -3.47 -6.69 -26.00
N CYS A 84 -2.37 -7.40 -26.08
CA CYS A 84 -1.97 -8.38 -25.07
C CYS A 84 -0.45 -8.39 -24.90
N SER A 85 0.00 -9.01 -23.82
CA SER A 85 1.42 -9.06 -23.48
C SER A 85 1.79 -10.37 -22.80
N SER A 86 3.09 -10.65 -22.77
CA SER A 86 3.71 -11.73 -22.01
C SER A 86 5.06 -11.26 -21.48
N THR A 87 5.45 -11.77 -20.30
CA THR A 87 6.79 -11.57 -19.72
C THR A 87 7.73 -12.76 -19.98
N LYS A 88 7.33 -13.70 -20.86
CA LYS A 88 8.13 -14.90 -21.19
C LYS A 88 8.56 -14.96 -22.65
N SER A 89 7.64 -14.76 -23.59
CA SER A 89 7.95 -14.86 -25.03
C SER A 89 6.90 -14.23 -25.94
N ALA A 90 7.29 -13.93 -27.17
CA ALA A 90 6.39 -13.51 -28.23
C ALA A 90 5.34 -14.58 -28.58
N ASP A 91 5.69 -15.86 -28.53
CA ASP A 91 4.78 -16.97 -28.82
C ASP A 91 3.70 -17.14 -27.73
N GLU A 92 4.05 -16.91 -26.46
CA GLU A 92 3.05 -16.87 -25.40
C GLU A 92 2.12 -15.67 -25.58
N ALA A 93 2.64 -14.48 -25.90
CA ALA A 93 1.80 -13.31 -26.21
C ALA A 93 0.86 -13.59 -27.41
N LYS A 94 1.35 -14.26 -28.46
CA LYS A 94 0.52 -14.70 -29.60
C LYS A 94 -0.57 -15.69 -29.18
N THR A 95 -0.25 -16.61 -28.27
CA THR A 95 -1.23 -17.56 -27.73
C THR A 95 -2.32 -16.83 -26.94
N VAL A 96 -1.95 -15.84 -26.13
CA VAL A 96 -2.91 -14.96 -25.44
C VAL A 96 -3.77 -14.19 -26.43
N TYR A 97 -3.19 -13.66 -27.52
CA TYR A 97 -3.96 -13.00 -28.58
C TYR A 97 -5.00 -13.95 -29.20
N ALA A 98 -4.60 -15.18 -29.51
CA ALA A 98 -5.50 -16.18 -30.09
C ALA A 98 -6.66 -16.51 -29.13
N ASP A 99 -6.37 -16.68 -27.84
CA ASP A 99 -7.40 -16.90 -26.83
C ASP A 99 -8.35 -15.70 -26.70
N LEU A 100 -7.84 -14.48 -26.58
CA LEU A 100 -8.64 -13.26 -26.49
C LEU A 100 -9.56 -13.07 -27.70
N SER A 101 -9.04 -13.28 -28.92
CA SER A 101 -9.80 -13.08 -30.15
C SER A 101 -10.90 -14.13 -30.34
N GLN A 102 -10.65 -15.38 -29.95
CA GLN A 102 -11.62 -16.47 -30.05
C GLN A 102 -12.67 -16.42 -28.93
N ASN A 103 -12.28 -15.97 -27.73
CA ASN A 103 -13.11 -16.06 -26.52
C ASN A 103 -13.62 -14.69 -26.01
N LYS A 104 -13.51 -13.61 -26.80
CA LYS A 104 -13.86 -12.23 -26.38
C LYS A 104 -15.22 -12.08 -25.70
N ASP A 105 -16.26 -12.72 -26.25
CA ASP A 105 -17.62 -12.59 -25.72
C ASP A 105 -17.78 -13.33 -24.39
N VAL A 106 -17.11 -14.49 -24.25
CA VAL A 106 -17.06 -15.26 -23.00
C VAL A 106 -16.32 -14.47 -21.92
N LEU A 107 -15.16 -13.90 -22.25
CA LEU A 107 -14.36 -13.09 -21.34
C LEU A 107 -15.11 -11.82 -20.89
N LEU A 108 -15.81 -11.15 -21.80
CA LEU A 108 -16.66 -10.01 -21.47
C LEU A 108 -17.83 -10.42 -20.55
N ALA A 109 -18.47 -11.56 -20.82
CA ALA A 109 -19.53 -12.08 -19.96
C ALA A 109 -19.01 -12.42 -18.56
N GLN A 110 -17.84 -13.06 -18.45
CA GLN A 110 -17.17 -13.32 -17.17
C GLN A 110 -16.85 -12.04 -16.41
N LYS A 111 -16.36 -10.99 -17.09
CA LYS A 111 -16.08 -9.69 -16.47
C LYS A 111 -17.36 -9.03 -15.96
N LYS A 112 -18.47 -9.13 -16.70
CA LYS A 112 -19.78 -8.65 -16.24
C LYS A 112 -20.24 -9.41 -15.00
N GLU A 113 -20.17 -10.75 -15.01
CA GLU A 113 -20.59 -11.55 -13.86
C GLU A 113 -19.74 -11.27 -12.62
N LEU A 114 -18.44 -11.01 -12.78
CA LEU A 114 -17.59 -10.54 -11.69
C LEU A 114 -18.17 -9.26 -11.03
N TYR A 115 -18.55 -8.25 -11.82
CA TYR A 115 -19.14 -7.03 -11.22
C TYR A 115 -20.54 -7.27 -10.65
N HIS A 116 -21.34 -8.15 -11.25
CA HIS A 116 -22.60 -8.58 -10.65
C HIS A 116 -22.38 -9.25 -9.30
N SER A 117 -21.36 -10.10 -9.15
CA SER A 117 -21.03 -10.75 -7.88
C SER A 117 -20.52 -9.72 -6.85
N VAL A 118 -19.65 -8.79 -7.24
CA VAL A 118 -19.18 -7.68 -6.39
C VAL A 118 -20.36 -6.85 -5.84
N LEU A 119 -21.34 -6.53 -6.70
CA LEU A 119 -22.51 -5.76 -6.29
C LEU A 119 -23.46 -6.56 -5.38
N LYS A 120 -23.52 -7.89 -5.52
CA LYS A 120 -24.32 -8.77 -4.66
C LYS A 120 -23.77 -8.90 -3.23
N ARG A 121 -22.48 -8.61 -2.99
CA ARG A 121 -21.88 -8.65 -1.64
C ARG A 121 -22.34 -7.49 -0.77
N ALA A 122 -22.54 -7.74 0.52
CA ALA A 122 -22.86 -6.74 1.56
C ALA A 122 -23.88 -5.69 1.09
N ARG A 123 -25.05 -6.11 0.61
CA ARG A 123 -26.06 -5.17 0.12
C ARG A 123 -26.65 -4.37 1.27
N ILE A 124 -26.78 -3.06 1.06
CA ILE A 124 -27.49 -2.16 1.96
C ILE A 124 -28.76 -1.65 1.27
N GLU A 125 -29.77 -1.35 2.07
CA GLU A 125 -30.95 -0.61 1.65
C GLU A 125 -31.19 0.50 2.66
N ILE A 126 -31.02 1.74 2.22
CA ILE A 126 -31.14 2.92 3.08
C ILE A 126 -32.00 4.01 2.41
N PRO A 127 -32.56 4.97 3.18
CA PRO A 127 -33.33 6.07 2.62
C PRO A 127 -32.51 6.96 1.67
N ASP A 128 -31.23 7.17 1.97
CA ASP A 128 -30.32 7.95 1.13
C ASP A 128 -29.82 7.11 -0.07
N LYS A 129 -30.52 7.24 -1.21
CA LYS A 129 -30.17 6.52 -2.44
C LYS A 129 -28.89 7.00 -3.10
N GLN A 130 -28.43 8.22 -2.82
CA GLN A 130 -27.14 8.67 -3.30
C GLN A 130 -26.02 7.95 -2.54
N LEU A 131 -26.12 7.86 -1.22
CA LEU A 131 -25.17 7.12 -0.40
C LEU A 131 -25.18 5.61 -0.73
N GLU A 132 -26.36 5.01 -0.95
CA GLU A 132 -26.49 3.62 -1.40
C GLU A 132 -25.77 3.37 -2.74
N LYS A 133 -25.90 4.31 -3.68
CA LYS A 133 -25.20 4.27 -4.97
C LYS A 133 -23.69 4.43 -4.78
N THR A 134 -23.26 5.38 -3.95
CA THR A 134 -21.84 5.62 -3.64
C THR A 134 -21.21 4.38 -3.01
N TYR A 135 -21.88 3.72 -2.07
CA TYR A 135 -21.44 2.47 -1.46
C TYR A 135 -21.17 1.37 -2.51
N ASN A 136 -22.05 1.23 -3.49
CA ASN A 136 -21.84 0.28 -4.59
C ASN A 136 -20.68 0.67 -5.52
N TRP A 137 -20.48 1.97 -5.78
CA TRP A 137 -19.32 2.45 -6.53
C TRP A 137 -18.00 2.21 -5.80
N VAL A 138 -17.96 2.35 -4.47
CA VAL A 138 -16.76 2.02 -3.69
C VAL A 138 -16.35 0.56 -3.94
N LYS A 139 -17.30 -0.39 -3.89
CA LYS A 139 -17.00 -1.80 -4.20
C LYS A 139 -16.45 -2.01 -5.61
N ILE A 140 -16.98 -1.30 -6.61
CA ILE A 140 -16.49 -1.37 -8.00
C ILE A 140 -15.08 -0.78 -8.11
N ASN A 141 -14.83 0.38 -7.50
CA ASN A 141 -13.54 1.05 -7.54
C ASN A 141 -12.47 0.23 -6.83
N THR A 142 -12.79 -0.38 -5.68
CA THR A 142 -11.89 -1.32 -5.00
C THR A 142 -11.54 -2.52 -5.88
N GLN A 143 -12.48 -3.01 -6.70
CA GLN A 143 -12.21 -4.10 -7.64
C GLN A 143 -11.19 -3.71 -8.74
N TRP A 144 -11.01 -2.42 -9.03
CA TRP A 144 -9.99 -1.94 -9.97
C TRP A 144 -8.58 -1.95 -9.38
N LEU A 145 -8.48 -1.96 -8.05
CA LEU A 145 -7.20 -2.04 -7.34
C LEU A 145 -6.69 -3.47 -7.20
N VAL A 146 -7.46 -4.48 -7.62
CA VAL A 146 -7.06 -5.88 -7.49
C VAL A 146 -5.96 -6.22 -8.48
N SER A 147 -4.80 -6.61 -7.95
CA SER A 147 -3.67 -7.15 -8.70
C SER A 147 -3.64 -8.66 -8.55
N ASP A 148 -3.46 -9.37 -9.66
CA ASP A 148 -3.23 -10.82 -9.67
C ASP A 148 -1.99 -11.10 -10.53
N LEU A 149 -0.87 -11.24 -9.85
CA LEU A 149 0.45 -11.28 -10.48
C LEU A 149 0.97 -12.71 -10.51
N THR A 150 1.17 -13.24 -11.71
CA THR A 150 1.71 -14.59 -11.93
C THR A 150 3.01 -14.79 -11.17
N GLY A 151 3.06 -15.83 -10.32
CA GLY A 151 4.23 -16.17 -9.52
C GLY A 151 4.42 -15.35 -8.23
N ILE A 152 3.59 -14.33 -7.99
CA ILE A 152 3.62 -13.51 -6.77
C ILE A 152 2.34 -13.74 -5.97
N GLY A 153 1.17 -13.54 -6.57
CA GLY A 153 -0.12 -13.76 -5.94
C GLY A 153 -1.12 -12.62 -6.17
N ARG A 154 -2.31 -12.82 -5.60
CA ARG A 154 -3.45 -11.90 -5.69
C ARG A 154 -3.59 -11.04 -4.44
N PHE A 155 -3.65 -9.72 -4.61
CA PHE A 155 -3.73 -8.76 -3.52
C PHE A 155 -4.45 -7.47 -3.95
N LEU A 156 -4.83 -6.67 -2.96
CA LEU A 156 -5.31 -5.30 -3.18
C LEU A 156 -4.10 -4.36 -3.32
N GLY A 157 -3.96 -3.66 -4.44
CA GLY A 157 -2.97 -2.60 -4.59
C GLY A 157 -3.32 -1.35 -3.77
N ALA A 158 -2.31 -0.59 -3.36
CA ALA A 158 -2.50 0.67 -2.62
C ALA A 158 -3.24 1.74 -3.44
N GLY A 159 -3.04 1.75 -4.76
CA GLY A 159 -3.74 2.67 -5.66
C GLY A 159 -3.64 2.24 -7.13
N ALA A 160 -4.35 2.97 -7.99
CA ALA A 160 -4.23 2.86 -9.43
C ALA A 160 -4.31 4.27 -10.05
N VAL A 161 -3.50 4.60 -11.05
CA VAL A 161 -2.56 3.73 -11.79
C VAL A 161 -1.12 3.81 -11.30
N GLU A 162 -0.82 4.72 -10.37
CA GLU A 162 0.53 5.06 -9.94
C GLU A 162 1.11 4.07 -8.92
N TYR A 163 0.28 3.56 -8.00
CA TYR A 163 0.70 2.68 -6.89
C TYR A 163 0.01 1.30 -6.89
N PRO A 164 0.06 0.50 -7.99
CA PRO A 164 -0.51 -0.85 -8.03
C PRO A 164 0.38 -1.86 -7.27
N TRP A 165 0.87 -1.45 -6.10
CA TRP A 165 1.87 -2.10 -5.28
C TRP A 165 1.23 -2.61 -3.99
N LEU A 166 1.90 -3.58 -3.36
CA LEU A 166 1.54 -4.06 -2.03
C LEU A 166 2.24 -3.19 -1.00
N PHE A 167 1.50 -2.59 -0.07
CA PHE A 167 2.02 -1.65 0.94
C PHE A 167 1.64 -2.10 2.36
N GLY A 168 2.60 -2.05 3.29
CA GLY A 168 2.40 -2.45 4.68
C GLY A 168 1.29 -1.66 5.36
N CYS A 169 1.45 -0.34 5.40
CA CYS A 169 0.49 0.60 5.97
C CYS A 169 -0.87 0.56 5.22
N ASP A 170 -0.88 0.85 3.93
CA ASP A 170 -2.10 1.04 3.13
C ASP A 170 -2.98 -0.20 3.13
N ASN A 171 -2.40 -1.40 2.98
CA ASN A 171 -3.18 -2.62 2.98
C ASN A 171 -3.71 -2.99 4.37
N SER A 172 -3.00 -2.65 5.44
CA SER A 172 -3.50 -2.85 6.80
C SER A 172 -4.76 -2.00 7.08
N TYR A 173 -4.87 -0.81 6.47
CA TYR A 173 -6.10 -0.02 6.49
C TYR A 173 -7.16 -0.55 5.52
N ALA A 174 -6.81 -0.66 4.23
CA ALA A 174 -7.76 -0.90 3.17
C ALA A 174 -8.44 -2.28 3.25
N THR A 175 -7.76 -3.27 3.84
CA THR A 175 -8.37 -4.59 4.10
C THR A 175 -9.59 -4.51 5.02
N GLN A 176 -9.69 -3.51 5.92
CA GLN A 176 -10.89 -3.32 6.73
C GLN A 176 -12.13 -2.97 5.88
N GLY A 177 -11.94 -2.20 4.81
CA GLY A 177 -12.99 -1.93 3.83
C GLY A 177 -13.40 -3.18 3.04
N LEU A 178 -12.45 -4.06 2.73
CA LEU A 178 -12.75 -5.36 2.13
C LEU A 178 -13.59 -6.24 3.07
N LEU A 179 -13.24 -6.30 4.36
CA LEU A 179 -14.00 -7.04 5.36
C LEU A 179 -15.43 -6.49 5.47
N ALA A 180 -15.59 -5.16 5.58
CA ALA A 180 -16.90 -4.50 5.68
C ALA A 180 -17.78 -4.67 4.42
N THR A 181 -17.17 -4.98 3.27
CA THR A 181 -17.87 -5.25 2.00
C THR A 181 -17.90 -6.74 1.63
N SER A 182 -17.53 -7.61 2.59
CA SER A 182 -17.52 -9.07 2.48
C SER A 182 -16.60 -9.65 1.39
N ASP A 183 -15.51 -8.97 1.06
CA ASP A 183 -14.41 -9.52 0.24
C ASP A 183 -13.33 -10.17 1.11
N PHE A 184 -13.74 -11.16 1.90
CA PHE A 184 -12.88 -11.82 2.87
C PHE A 184 -11.68 -12.53 2.23
N ASP A 185 -11.87 -13.09 1.03
CA ASP A 185 -10.81 -13.82 0.34
C ASP A 185 -9.70 -12.88 -0.13
N LEU A 186 -10.04 -11.71 -0.69
CA LEU A 186 -9.04 -10.72 -1.06
C LEU A 186 -8.35 -10.12 0.18
N ALA A 187 -9.08 -9.90 1.27
CA ALA A 187 -8.49 -9.42 2.51
C ALA A 187 -7.42 -10.40 3.04
N LYS A 188 -7.80 -11.68 3.16
CA LYS A 188 -6.89 -12.75 3.62
C LYS A 188 -5.73 -12.99 2.66
N SER A 189 -5.96 -12.97 1.34
CA SER A 189 -4.88 -13.16 0.36
C SER A 189 -3.87 -12.02 0.39
N THR A 190 -4.35 -10.77 0.56
CA THR A 190 -3.50 -9.58 0.70
C THR A 190 -2.63 -9.67 1.96
N LEU A 191 -3.24 -9.94 3.13
CA LEU A 191 -2.51 -10.06 4.40
C LEU A 191 -1.52 -11.23 4.39
N ARG A 192 -1.87 -12.36 3.76
CA ARG A 192 -0.96 -13.50 3.64
C ARG A 192 0.21 -13.20 2.71
N LEU A 193 -0.04 -12.53 1.59
CA LEU A 193 1.03 -12.11 0.69
C LEU A 193 1.98 -11.13 1.37
N LEU A 194 1.45 -10.13 2.09
CA LEU A 194 2.24 -9.17 2.84
C LEU A 194 3.16 -9.86 3.85
N LYS A 195 2.64 -10.83 4.61
CA LYS A 195 3.45 -11.68 5.51
C LYS A 195 4.50 -12.49 4.76
N ASN A 196 4.14 -13.14 3.66
CA ASN A 196 5.06 -14.03 2.94
C ASN A 196 6.23 -13.26 2.32
N VAL A 197 5.96 -12.09 1.74
CA VAL A 197 7.00 -11.22 1.20
C VAL A 197 7.86 -10.68 2.34
N SER A 198 7.25 -10.25 3.44
CA SER A 198 7.97 -9.76 4.62
C SER A 198 8.87 -10.81 5.25
N GLU A 199 8.41 -12.04 5.39
CA GLU A 199 9.22 -13.14 5.93
C GLU A 199 10.39 -13.47 5.01
N ARG A 200 10.20 -13.40 3.68
CA ARG A 200 11.28 -13.62 2.72
C ARG A 200 12.36 -12.53 2.80
N VAL A 201 11.96 -11.27 3.01
CA VAL A 201 12.87 -10.11 2.96
C VAL A 201 13.51 -9.82 4.32
N ASN A 202 12.71 -9.81 5.39
CA ASN A 202 13.13 -9.42 6.72
C ASN A 202 13.35 -10.64 7.64
N GLY A 203 12.45 -11.62 7.60
CA GLY A 203 12.55 -12.89 8.35
C GLY A 203 12.36 -12.80 9.87
N ASN A 204 12.39 -11.59 10.43
CA ASN A 204 12.39 -11.29 11.87
C ASN A 204 11.01 -10.84 12.41
N GLY A 205 9.95 -10.84 11.58
CA GLY A 205 8.63 -10.37 11.99
C GLY A 205 8.27 -8.96 11.52
N GLN A 206 9.27 -8.16 11.11
CA GLN A 206 9.04 -6.84 10.52
C GLN A 206 8.26 -6.97 9.21
N ILE A 207 7.26 -6.10 9.01
CA ILE A 207 6.46 -6.01 7.79
C ILE A 207 7.07 -5.01 6.84
N ILE A 208 7.17 -5.35 5.55
CA ILE A 208 7.74 -4.47 4.52
C ILE A 208 6.93 -3.20 4.34
N HIS A 209 7.59 -2.14 3.89
CA HIS A 209 6.90 -0.91 3.52
C HIS A 209 6.11 -1.10 2.23
N GLU A 210 6.79 -1.63 1.21
CA GLU A 210 6.24 -1.69 -0.14
C GLU A 210 6.91 -2.77 -1.00
N MET A 211 6.11 -3.36 -1.89
CA MET A 211 6.57 -4.23 -2.96
C MET A 211 5.96 -3.78 -4.28
N SER A 212 6.81 -3.46 -5.27
CA SER A 212 6.36 -3.11 -6.61
C SER A 212 5.80 -4.32 -7.37
N SER A 213 5.06 -4.08 -8.46
CA SER A 213 4.36 -5.13 -9.22
C SER A 213 5.28 -6.14 -9.94
N ASN A 214 6.60 -5.99 -9.86
CA ASN A 214 7.58 -6.97 -10.30
C ASN A 214 8.17 -7.81 -9.13
N GLY A 215 7.68 -7.62 -7.91
CA GLY A 215 8.11 -8.35 -6.72
C GLY A 215 9.29 -7.74 -5.96
N PHE A 216 9.85 -6.61 -6.41
CA PHE A 216 10.96 -5.93 -5.74
C PHE A 216 10.48 -5.17 -4.50
N VAL A 217 11.23 -5.31 -3.40
CA VAL A 217 11.01 -4.61 -2.13
C VAL A 217 12.15 -3.64 -1.92
N TYR A 218 11.83 -2.35 -1.78
CA TYR A 218 12.82 -1.30 -1.58
C TYR A 218 13.06 -0.99 -0.11
N ASN A 219 11.99 -0.71 0.63
CA ASN A 219 12.03 -0.36 2.04
C ASN A 219 11.57 -1.56 2.89
N LYS A 220 12.38 -1.90 3.90
CA LYS A 220 12.15 -3.01 4.83
C LYS A 220 10.95 -2.81 5.75
N GLY A 221 10.45 -1.58 5.88
CA GLY A 221 9.27 -1.27 6.67
C GLY A 221 9.53 -0.28 7.79
N ASN A 222 8.51 0.55 8.04
CA ASN A 222 8.43 1.42 9.21
C ASN A 222 7.91 0.63 10.42
N THR A 223 8.12 1.13 11.64
CA THR A 223 7.89 0.35 12.86
C THR A 223 6.42 0.06 13.10
N GLN A 224 5.55 1.04 12.85
CA GLN A 224 4.10 0.92 12.97
C GLN A 224 3.49 -0.14 12.03
N GLU A 225 4.08 -0.44 10.87
CA GLU A 225 3.50 -1.34 9.87
C GLU A 225 3.37 -2.75 10.40
N THR A 226 4.33 -3.15 11.22
CA THR A 226 4.30 -4.44 11.91
C THR A 226 3.13 -4.51 12.88
N ALA A 227 2.91 -3.47 13.68
CA ALA A 227 1.80 -3.41 14.63
C ALA A 227 0.43 -3.33 13.92
N HIS A 228 0.34 -2.51 12.86
CA HIS A 228 -0.83 -2.40 11.99
C HIS A 228 -1.24 -3.73 11.35
N TYR A 229 -0.26 -4.45 10.81
CA TYR A 229 -0.50 -5.76 10.22
C TYR A 229 -1.14 -6.73 11.22
N ILE A 230 -0.62 -6.78 12.45
CA ILE A 230 -1.13 -7.64 13.52
C ILE A 230 -2.60 -7.30 13.82
N MET A 231 -2.93 -6.02 13.95
CA MET A 231 -4.32 -5.59 14.13
C MET A 231 -5.21 -5.95 12.94
N ALA A 232 -4.73 -5.79 11.71
CA ALA A 232 -5.48 -6.08 10.49
C ALA A 232 -5.79 -7.58 10.38
N VAL A 233 -4.83 -8.44 10.72
CA VAL A 233 -5.05 -9.90 10.83
C VAL A 233 -6.11 -10.22 11.87
N TRP A 234 -6.02 -9.62 13.06
CA TRP A 234 -7.01 -9.85 14.11
C TRP A 234 -8.42 -9.45 13.67
N LYS A 235 -8.57 -8.27 13.06
CA LYS A 235 -9.84 -7.82 12.49
C LYS A 235 -10.35 -8.79 11.42
N ALA A 236 -9.49 -9.27 10.53
CA ALA A 236 -9.87 -10.26 9.52
C ALA A 236 -10.35 -11.58 10.15
N PHE A 237 -9.70 -12.04 11.22
CA PHE A 237 -10.15 -13.20 11.99
C PHE A 237 -11.51 -12.93 12.66
N LEU A 238 -11.70 -11.81 13.35
CA LEU A 238 -12.98 -11.48 14.01
C LEU A 238 -14.16 -11.44 13.03
N TRP A 239 -13.94 -10.96 11.80
CA TRP A 239 -14.97 -10.93 10.76
C TRP A 239 -15.31 -12.32 10.19
N THR A 240 -14.35 -13.25 10.17
CA THR A 240 -14.47 -14.49 9.39
C THR A 240 -14.53 -15.76 10.22
N GLY A 241 -14.04 -15.73 11.46
CA GLY A 241 -13.82 -16.92 12.30
C GLY A 241 -12.79 -17.90 11.73
N ASP A 242 -12.00 -17.51 10.71
CA ASP A 242 -11.06 -18.41 10.02
C ASP A 242 -9.81 -18.66 10.87
N ILE A 243 -9.90 -19.67 11.74
CA ILE A 243 -8.82 -20.06 12.64
C ILE A 243 -7.60 -20.62 11.90
N ASP A 244 -7.78 -21.20 10.71
CA ASP A 244 -6.68 -21.75 9.91
C ASP A 244 -5.85 -20.62 9.29
N PHE A 245 -6.49 -19.55 8.82
CA PHE A 245 -5.81 -18.32 8.44
C PHE A 245 -5.02 -17.74 9.61
N LEU A 246 -5.63 -17.60 10.79
CA LEU A 246 -4.95 -17.06 11.95
C LEU A 246 -3.75 -17.94 12.35
N ARG A 247 -3.91 -19.28 12.36
CA ARG A 247 -2.84 -20.23 12.69
C ARG A 247 -1.65 -20.16 11.73
N ASP A 248 -1.90 -19.90 10.44
CA ASP A 248 -0.82 -19.75 9.44
C ASP A 248 0.05 -18.52 9.69
N VAL A 249 -0.56 -17.38 10.03
CA VAL A 249 0.17 -16.10 10.18
C VAL A 249 0.70 -15.88 11.61
N TYR A 250 0.09 -16.51 12.61
CA TYR A 250 0.42 -16.32 14.03
C TYR A 250 1.91 -16.51 14.38
N PRO A 251 2.64 -17.51 13.85
CA PRO A 251 4.07 -17.63 14.12
C PRO A 251 4.88 -16.39 13.71
N TYR A 252 4.51 -15.73 12.61
CA TYR A 252 5.19 -14.51 12.16
C TYR A 252 4.75 -13.30 12.99
N ILE A 253 3.50 -13.26 13.46
CA ILE A 253 3.02 -12.25 14.42
C ILE A 253 3.84 -12.28 15.71
N LYS A 254 4.13 -13.47 16.25
CA LYS A 254 4.99 -13.58 17.46
C LYS A 254 6.37 -12.99 17.25
N LYS A 255 6.98 -13.21 16.07
CA LYS A 255 8.24 -12.56 15.70
C LYS A 255 8.07 -11.04 15.62
N GLY A 256 6.97 -10.56 15.04
CA GLY A 256 6.67 -9.12 14.95
C GLY A 256 6.53 -8.46 16.31
N VAL A 257 5.86 -9.10 17.27
CA VAL A 257 5.76 -8.61 18.66
C VAL A 257 7.13 -8.59 19.35
N GLN A 258 7.96 -9.62 19.15
CA GLN A 258 9.34 -9.61 19.64
C GLN A 258 10.12 -8.45 19.02
N TRP A 259 10.03 -8.28 17.71
CA TRP A 259 10.72 -7.21 16.98
C TRP A 259 10.32 -5.83 17.53
N LEU A 260 9.03 -5.58 17.72
CA LEU A 260 8.52 -4.33 18.30
C LEU A 260 9.04 -4.11 19.74
N THR A 261 8.94 -5.13 20.61
CA THR A 261 9.17 -4.96 22.06
C THR A 261 10.59 -5.27 22.54
N VAL A 262 11.49 -5.65 21.64
CA VAL A 262 12.88 -6.00 21.98
C VAL A 262 13.84 -5.34 21.01
N ASP A 263 13.68 -5.60 19.71
CA ASP A 263 14.64 -5.12 18.72
C ASP A 263 14.49 -3.61 18.47
N MET A 264 13.25 -3.12 18.55
CA MET A 264 12.90 -1.71 18.37
C MET A 264 12.61 -0.98 19.67
N ASP A 265 12.71 -1.60 20.85
CA ASP A 265 12.61 -0.90 22.15
C ASP A 265 14.00 -0.85 22.79
N THR A 266 14.88 -0.04 22.20
CA THR A 266 16.33 -0.09 22.46
C THR A 266 16.72 0.49 23.82
N ASN A 267 15.92 1.40 24.36
CA ASN A 267 16.11 1.95 25.71
C ASN A 267 15.27 1.22 26.78
N HIS A 268 14.48 0.22 26.38
CA HIS A 268 13.66 -0.62 27.26
C HIS A 268 12.61 0.17 28.06
N ASN A 269 12.04 1.20 27.43
CA ASN A 269 10.97 2.00 28.02
C ASN A 269 9.57 1.60 27.49
N LEU A 270 9.45 0.51 26.73
CA LEU A 270 8.21 0.01 26.10
C LEU A 270 7.71 0.80 24.89
N PHE A 271 8.38 1.89 24.48
CA PHE A 271 8.05 2.60 23.27
C PHE A 271 8.98 2.17 22.15
N PRO A 272 8.49 1.46 21.12
CA PRO A 272 9.34 1.11 20.01
C PRO A 272 9.77 2.37 19.24
N GLU A 273 11.06 2.51 18.99
CA GLU A 273 11.61 3.55 18.14
C GLU A 273 11.36 3.23 16.66
N GLY A 274 11.33 4.27 15.84
CA GLY A 274 11.15 4.07 14.41
C GLY A 274 10.54 5.24 13.67
N TYR A 275 10.36 5.03 12.37
CA TYR A 275 9.39 5.81 11.60
C TYR A 275 7.98 5.24 11.84
N GLY A 276 7.00 6.15 11.85
CA GLY A 276 5.57 5.87 11.91
C GLY A 276 4.92 6.05 10.55
N ILE A 277 3.63 6.42 10.54
CA ILE A 277 2.88 6.71 9.32
C ILE A 277 3.36 8.01 8.67
N MET A 278 3.70 9.01 9.50
CA MET A 278 4.16 10.30 9.01
C MET A 278 5.67 10.28 8.77
N GLU A 279 6.06 10.09 7.51
CA GLU A 279 7.45 9.95 7.07
C GLU A 279 8.19 11.28 7.00
N VAL A 280 8.35 11.92 8.15
CA VAL A 280 9.13 13.15 8.29
C VAL A 280 10.60 12.79 8.45
N ARG A 281 11.47 13.38 7.64
CA ARG A 281 12.90 13.11 7.64
C ARG A 281 13.49 13.41 9.01
N GLY A 282 14.13 12.41 9.61
CA GLY A 282 14.73 12.53 10.94
C GLY A 282 13.77 12.27 12.09
N LEU A 283 12.48 12.08 11.84
CA LEU A 283 11.47 11.63 12.81
C LEU A 283 11.55 10.10 13.01
N ASN A 284 12.75 9.63 13.35
CA ASN A 284 13.02 8.25 13.76
C ASN A 284 13.17 8.24 15.28
N ALA A 285 12.04 8.13 15.98
CA ALA A 285 11.93 8.32 17.43
C ALA A 285 10.79 7.45 17.99
N GLU A 286 10.44 7.63 19.27
CA GLU A 286 9.30 6.94 19.91
C GLU A 286 8.00 7.68 19.57
N LEU A 287 7.43 7.36 18.42
CA LEU A 287 6.27 8.07 17.87
C LEU A 287 4.96 7.63 18.51
N ILE A 288 4.00 8.55 18.61
CA ILE A 288 2.70 8.29 19.23
C ILE A 288 1.94 7.18 18.51
N ASP A 289 1.94 7.17 17.17
CA ASP A 289 1.29 6.13 16.39
C ASP A 289 1.96 4.78 16.59
N VAL A 290 3.30 4.72 16.57
CA VAL A 290 4.04 3.49 16.84
C VAL A 290 3.70 2.94 18.23
N ALA A 291 3.67 3.79 19.26
CA ALA A 291 3.32 3.39 20.62
C ALA A 291 1.87 2.87 20.71
N VAL A 292 0.92 3.64 20.19
CA VAL A 292 -0.53 3.30 20.17
C VAL A 292 -0.77 1.98 19.45
N TYR A 293 -0.22 1.82 18.25
CA TYR A 293 -0.45 0.60 17.48
C TYR A 293 0.28 -0.60 18.10
N THR A 294 1.43 -0.40 18.74
CA THR A 294 2.11 -1.47 19.48
C THR A 294 1.26 -1.92 20.66
N GLU A 295 0.66 -1.01 21.42
CA GLU A 295 -0.27 -1.36 22.50
C GLU A 295 -1.43 -2.23 21.98
N GLN A 296 -2.07 -1.81 20.90
CA GLN A 296 -3.15 -2.57 20.29
C GLN A 296 -2.66 -3.93 19.77
N ALA A 297 -1.47 -4.00 19.17
CA ALA A 297 -0.87 -5.24 18.70
C ALA A 297 -0.58 -6.22 19.87
N LEU A 298 -0.14 -5.71 21.02
CA LEU A 298 0.06 -6.51 22.23
C LEU A 298 -1.27 -7.06 22.76
N GLU A 299 -2.31 -6.22 22.85
CA GLU A 299 -3.63 -6.61 23.31
C GLU A 299 -4.23 -7.71 22.43
N VAL A 300 -4.23 -7.53 21.10
CA VAL A 300 -4.81 -8.54 20.20
C VAL A 300 -3.95 -9.80 20.14
N THR A 301 -2.63 -9.70 20.26
CA THR A 301 -1.76 -10.89 20.31
C THR A 301 -1.93 -11.66 21.62
N ALA A 302 -2.23 -10.99 22.73
CA ALA A 302 -2.62 -11.66 23.97
C ALA A 302 -3.90 -12.50 23.78
N GLN A 303 -4.90 -11.95 23.08
CA GLN A 303 -6.12 -12.68 22.73
C GLN A 303 -5.84 -13.88 21.80
N MET A 304 -4.99 -13.70 20.78
CA MET A 304 -4.53 -14.81 19.93
C MET A 304 -3.82 -15.90 20.74
N ALA A 305 -2.98 -15.52 21.71
CA ALA A 305 -2.27 -16.46 22.56
C ALA A 305 -3.23 -17.29 23.42
N VAL A 306 -4.30 -16.70 23.96
CA VAL A 306 -5.38 -17.46 24.64
C VAL A 306 -6.02 -18.48 23.69
N LEU A 307 -6.32 -18.10 22.44
CA LEU A 307 -6.91 -19.01 21.45
C LEU A 307 -6.02 -20.20 21.09
N PHE A 308 -4.70 -20.07 21.27
CA PHE A 308 -3.72 -21.12 21.00
C PHE A 308 -3.13 -21.73 22.29
N ASP A 309 -3.83 -21.58 23.42
CA ASP A 309 -3.49 -22.15 24.72
C ASP A 309 -2.11 -21.73 25.27
N ASP A 310 -1.56 -20.59 24.82
CA ASP A 310 -0.33 -19.99 25.34
C ASP A 310 -0.64 -18.94 26.42
N THR A 311 -1.16 -19.41 27.55
CA THR A 311 -1.65 -18.55 28.64
C THR A 311 -0.55 -17.70 29.28
N THR A 312 0.70 -18.18 29.27
CA THR A 312 1.86 -17.44 29.81
C THR A 312 2.18 -16.24 28.92
N LEU A 313 2.24 -16.44 27.61
CA LEU A 313 2.42 -15.33 26.66
C LEU A 313 1.26 -14.35 26.74
N ALA A 314 0.01 -14.85 26.78
CA ALA A 314 -1.18 -14.01 26.91
C ALA A 314 -1.10 -13.07 28.11
N ALA A 315 -0.79 -13.59 29.30
CA ALA A 315 -0.67 -12.78 30.51
C ALA A 315 0.45 -11.74 30.42
N ASN A 316 1.61 -12.11 29.85
CA ASN A 316 2.73 -11.19 29.68
C ASN A 316 2.38 -10.05 28.73
N LEU A 317 1.82 -10.35 27.56
CA LEU A 317 1.46 -9.35 26.56
C LEU A 317 0.35 -8.43 27.05
N GLN A 318 -0.67 -8.96 27.73
CA GLN A 318 -1.74 -8.13 28.31
C GLN A 318 -1.18 -7.18 29.38
N SER A 319 -0.25 -7.64 30.22
CA SER A 319 0.40 -6.78 31.21
C SER A 319 1.16 -5.63 30.54
N LYS A 320 1.94 -5.93 29.49
CA LYS A 320 2.68 -4.90 28.73
C LYS A 320 1.73 -3.93 28.02
N ALA A 321 0.63 -4.41 27.45
CA ALA A 321 -0.38 -3.56 26.81
C ALA A 321 -0.97 -2.56 27.82
N ASN A 322 -1.34 -3.04 29.01
CA ASN A 322 -1.90 -2.18 30.06
C ASN A 322 -0.89 -1.12 30.54
N GLU A 323 0.37 -1.50 30.74
CA GLU A 323 1.44 -0.57 31.12
C GLU A 323 1.69 0.46 30.02
N LEU A 324 1.77 0.03 28.77
CA LEU A 324 1.98 0.90 27.62
C LEU A 324 0.82 1.89 27.45
N LYS A 325 -0.43 1.44 27.64
CA LYS A 325 -1.62 2.31 27.64
C LYS A 325 -1.55 3.41 28.68
N GLU A 326 -1.12 3.11 29.90
CA GLU A 326 -0.92 4.10 30.96
C GLU A 326 0.19 5.09 30.59
N LYS A 327 1.32 4.58 30.10
CA LYS A 327 2.46 5.41 29.68
C LYS A 327 2.10 6.33 28.52
N ILE A 328 1.36 5.87 27.52
CA ILE A 328 0.87 6.73 26.42
C ILE A 328 0.04 7.88 26.99
N ASN A 329 -0.93 7.59 27.85
CA ASN A 329 -1.83 8.61 28.40
C ASN A 329 -1.17 9.61 29.34
N THR A 330 -0.01 9.28 29.90
CA THR A 330 0.70 10.15 30.86
C THR A 330 1.89 10.86 30.24
N GLN A 331 2.62 10.22 29.32
CA GLN A 331 3.89 10.71 28.81
C GLN A 331 3.77 11.43 27.46
N PHE A 332 2.77 11.07 26.67
CA PHE A 332 2.48 11.77 25.42
C PHE A 332 1.42 12.86 25.58
N TRP A 333 0.69 12.91 26.69
CA TRP A 333 -0.32 13.95 26.91
C TRP A 333 0.33 15.27 27.34
N ASP A 334 -0.02 16.35 26.66
CA ASP A 334 0.34 17.71 27.05
C ASP A 334 -0.92 18.45 27.56
N GLU A 335 -0.89 18.83 28.83
CA GLU A 335 -2.03 19.49 29.50
C GLU A 335 -2.28 20.92 28.99
N GLU A 336 -1.21 21.64 28.61
CA GLU A 336 -1.32 23.03 28.14
C GLU A 336 -2.00 23.07 26.76
N GLU A 337 -1.59 22.16 25.88
CA GLU A 337 -2.14 22.01 24.54
C GLU A 337 -3.42 21.15 24.50
N SER A 338 -3.75 20.48 25.60
CA SER A 338 -4.88 19.53 25.70
C SER A 338 -4.90 18.53 24.53
N SER A 339 -3.73 17.99 24.21
CA SER A 339 -3.51 17.12 23.06
C SER A 339 -2.35 16.17 23.31
N TYR A 340 -2.34 15.04 22.59
CA TYR A 340 -1.17 14.17 22.55
C TYR A 340 -0.07 14.76 21.66
N CYS A 341 1.17 14.53 22.06
CA CYS A 341 2.40 14.92 21.35
C CYS A 341 2.70 13.97 20.18
N ASP A 342 3.54 14.43 19.24
CA ASP A 342 3.93 13.63 18.06
C ASP A 342 4.86 12.46 18.45
N PHE A 343 5.77 12.67 19.39
CA PHE A 343 6.72 11.65 19.85
C PHE A 343 7.17 11.90 21.30
N TYR A 344 7.66 10.86 22.01
CA TYR A 344 8.31 10.98 23.31
C TYR A 344 9.84 10.86 23.18
N GLY A 345 10.60 11.61 23.97
CA GLY A 345 12.05 11.45 23.99
C GLY A 345 12.79 12.66 24.55
N THR A 346 14.08 12.75 24.22
CA THR A 346 14.98 13.80 24.71
C THR A 346 14.83 15.11 23.91
N ARG A 347 15.21 16.22 24.55
CA ARG A 347 15.37 17.54 23.91
C ARG A 347 16.27 17.46 22.67
N GLU A 348 17.34 16.69 22.74
CA GLU A 348 18.29 16.50 21.64
C GLU A 348 17.62 15.86 20.41
N GLN A 349 16.77 14.85 20.63
CA GLN A 349 15.94 14.27 19.58
C GLN A 349 14.96 15.29 19.02
N ALA A 350 14.27 16.08 19.87
CA ALA A 350 13.35 17.13 19.41
C ALA A 350 14.02 18.18 18.51
N ILE A 351 15.23 18.60 18.88
CA ILE A 351 16.06 19.50 18.07
C ILE A 351 16.43 18.84 16.73
N ALA A 352 16.85 17.57 16.74
CA ALA A 352 17.24 16.85 15.54
C ALA A 352 16.06 16.67 14.56
N VAL A 353 14.89 16.26 15.07
CA VAL A 353 13.64 16.13 14.30
C VAL A 353 13.25 17.46 13.67
N THR A 354 13.28 18.54 14.45
CA THR A 354 12.90 19.88 13.97
C THR A 354 13.82 20.36 12.86
N LYS A 355 15.13 20.11 12.98
CA LYS A 355 16.10 20.40 11.91
C LYS A 355 15.83 19.58 10.65
N GLY A 356 15.53 18.28 10.81
CA GLY A 356 15.16 17.40 9.71
C GLY A 356 13.92 17.89 8.96
N ALA A 357 12.90 18.35 9.69
CA ALA A 357 11.70 18.93 9.10
C ALA A 357 11.99 20.22 8.31
N ILE A 358 12.84 21.12 8.84
CA ILE A 358 13.29 22.32 8.11
C ILE A 358 14.00 21.94 6.81
N GLU A 359 14.87 20.93 6.83
CA GLU A 359 15.55 20.43 5.62
C GLU A 359 14.57 19.85 4.61
N GLN A 360 13.58 19.07 5.07
CA GLN A 360 12.57 18.48 4.21
C GLN A 360 11.71 19.54 3.53
N VAL A 361 11.28 20.57 4.26
CA VAL A 361 10.56 21.72 3.68
C VAL A 361 11.41 22.38 2.59
N LYS A 362 12.70 22.64 2.86
CA LYS A 362 13.60 23.25 1.85
C LYS A 362 13.81 22.36 0.62
N TYR A 363 13.89 21.04 0.81
CA TYR A 363 14.12 20.09 -0.28
C TYR A 363 12.87 19.88 -1.15
N VAL A 364 11.73 19.60 -0.52
CA VAL A 364 10.45 19.32 -1.20
C VAL A 364 9.98 20.53 -2.01
N TYR A 365 10.23 21.73 -1.50
CA TYR A 365 9.77 22.96 -2.12
C TYR A 365 10.89 23.84 -2.70
N GLY A 366 12.08 23.27 -2.92
CA GLY A 366 13.34 23.95 -3.26
C GLY A 366 13.30 24.81 -4.54
N GLY A 367 12.69 25.99 -4.42
CA GLY A 367 12.59 27.00 -5.47
C GLY A 367 11.31 27.85 -5.44
N ASN A 368 10.29 27.46 -4.66
CA ASN A 368 9.03 28.20 -4.56
C ASN A 368 8.94 28.88 -3.19
N ASP A 369 8.95 30.21 -3.13
CA ASP A 369 8.83 30.97 -1.87
C ASP A 369 7.36 31.30 -1.60
N SER A 370 6.53 30.26 -1.48
CA SER A 370 5.11 30.45 -1.17
C SER A 370 4.92 30.79 0.32
N GLU A 371 3.88 31.57 0.64
CA GLU A 371 3.49 31.93 2.01
C GLU A 371 3.43 30.69 2.93
N SER A 372 2.86 29.59 2.47
CA SER A 372 2.79 28.32 3.22
C SER A 372 4.16 27.75 3.63
N ILE A 373 5.19 27.96 2.81
CA ILE A 373 6.56 27.48 3.11
C ILE A 373 7.23 28.39 4.13
N GLN A 374 6.99 29.71 4.04
CA GLN A 374 7.47 30.68 5.01
C GLN A 374 6.86 30.42 6.39
N GLU A 375 5.54 30.18 6.45
CA GLU A 375 4.83 29.82 7.68
C GLU A 375 5.39 28.54 8.32
N LYS A 376 5.55 27.47 7.53
CA LYS A 376 6.14 26.22 8.03
C LYS A 376 7.58 26.42 8.52
N THR A 377 8.39 27.16 7.77
CA THR A 377 9.78 27.42 8.14
C THR A 377 9.86 28.24 9.44
N LEU A 378 9.02 29.26 9.58
CA LEU A 378 8.92 30.06 10.79
C LEU A 378 8.50 29.20 11.99
N PHE A 379 7.46 28.39 11.82
CA PHE A 379 6.98 27.46 12.85
C PHE A 379 8.09 26.54 13.38
N TYR A 380 8.82 25.86 12.50
CA TYR A 380 9.93 24.99 12.93
C TYR A 380 11.10 25.76 13.55
N ASN A 381 11.42 26.96 13.06
CA ASN A 381 12.46 27.79 13.67
C ASN A 381 12.07 28.22 15.10
N THR A 382 10.81 28.59 15.32
CA THR A 382 10.29 28.92 16.67
C THR A 382 10.34 27.71 17.60
N LEU A 383 9.98 26.51 17.12
CA LEU A 383 10.14 25.28 17.89
C LEU A 383 11.61 25.02 18.25
N LEU A 384 12.52 25.19 17.29
CA LEU A 384 13.95 25.00 17.51
C LEU A 384 14.50 25.95 18.58
N GLU A 385 14.09 27.21 18.56
CA GLU A 385 14.44 28.20 19.60
C GLU A 385 13.87 27.79 20.97
N LYS A 386 12.58 27.42 21.05
CA LYS A 386 11.94 26.95 22.29
C LYS A 386 12.67 25.74 22.87
N PHE A 387 12.95 24.73 22.05
CA PHE A 387 13.62 23.50 22.49
C PHE A 387 15.05 23.76 22.94
N SER A 388 15.77 24.68 22.27
CA SER A 388 17.15 25.01 22.61
C SER A 388 17.29 25.71 23.97
N GLN A 389 16.22 26.33 24.49
CA GLN A 389 16.21 26.98 25.80
C GLN A 389 15.98 26.01 26.97
N LEU A 390 15.48 24.79 26.71
CA LEU A 390 15.25 23.78 27.74
C LEU A 390 16.57 23.14 28.20
N PRO A 391 16.68 22.63 29.44
CA PRO A 391 17.87 21.92 29.92
C PRO A 391 18.23 20.69 29.08
N ALA A 392 19.53 20.37 29.00
CA ALA A 392 20.01 19.19 28.27
C ALA A 392 19.51 17.88 28.90
N GLY A 393 19.12 16.92 28.06
CA GLY A 393 18.55 15.66 28.52
C GLY A 393 17.14 15.75 29.10
N THR A 394 16.43 16.87 28.93
CA THR A 394 15.00 16.93 29.28
C THR A 394 14.24 15.91 28.44
N GLU A 395 13.45 15.05 29.09
CA GLU A 395 12.60 14.05 28.43
C GLU A 395 11.12 14.35 28.68
N HIS A 396 10.33 14.44 27.61
CA HIS A 396 8.86 14.53 27.65
C HIS A 396 8.26 14.27 26.25
N GLY A 397 6.94 14.37 26.12
CA GLY A 397 6.26 14.37 24.81
C GLY A 397 6.47 15.70 24.06
N TRP A 398 6.83 15.63 22.78
CA TRP A 398 7.13 16.80 21.95
C TRP A 398 6.15 16.99 20.79
N PHE A 399 5.75 18.24 20.57
CA PHE A 399 5.08 18.66 19.33
C PHE A 399 6.10 19.10 18.29
N THR A 400 6.09 18.46 17.14
CA THR A 400 6.92 18.87 16.01
C THR A 400 6.10 19.19 14.78
N ASN A 401 5.02 18.46 14.53
CA ASN A 401 4.24 18.62 13.32
C ASN A 401 2.75 18.77 13.60
N LYS A 402 2.27 18.33 14.77
CA LYS A 402 0.84 18.22 15.09
C LYS A 402 0.09 17.48 13.98
N ASN A 403 0.71 16.42 13.47
CA ASN A 403 0.11 15.63 12.40
C ASN A 403 -1.13 14.91 12.94
N TRP A 404 -2.03 14.50 12.04
CA TRP A 404 -3.29 13.85 12.42
C TRP A 404 -3.10 12.61 13.32
N VAL A 405 -1.92 11.97 13.28
CA VAL A 405 -1.56 10.79 14.08
C VAL A 405 -1.59 11.04 15.60
N ILE A 406 -1.53 12.29 16.06
CA ILE A 406 -1.73 12.62 17.47
C ILE A 406 -3.14 12.27 17.98
N ASN A 407 -4.10 12.06 17.07
CA ASN A 407 -5.45 11.62 17.43
C ASN A 407 -5.58 10.09 17.54
N THR A 408 -4.53 9.32 17.25
CA THR A 408 -4.60 7.85 17.29
C THR A 408 -4.98 7.28 18.66
N PRO A 409 -4.61 7.86 19.82
CA PRO A 409 -5.13 7.39 21.11
C PRO A 409 -6.65 7.48 21.22
N ILE A 410 -7.26 8.50 20.61
CA ILE A 410 -8.71 8.70 20.61
C ILE A 410 -9.37 7.71 19.65
N GLU A 411 -8.83 7.57 18.43
CA GLU A 411 -9.34 6.64 17.42
C GLU A 411 -9.38 5.19 17.91
N THR A 412 -8.35 4.79 18.64
CA THR A 412 -8.19 3.42 19.15
C THR A 412 -8.86 3.18 20.51
N GLY A 413 -9.31 4.23 21.20
CA GLY A 413 -9.89 4.13 22.54
C GLY A 413 -8.88 3.88 23.66
N ILE A 414 -7.60 4.20 23.41
CA ILE A 414 -6.54 4.27 24.43
C ILE A 414 -6.78 5.49 25.33
N ALA A 415 -7.21 6.61 24.74
CA ALA A 415 -7.57 7.82 25.46
C ALA A 415 -8.75 7.56 26.42
N PRO A 416 -8.74 8.12 27.65
CA PRO A 416 -9.89 8.10 28.54
C PRO A 416 -11.13 8.71 27.88
N ARG A 417 -12.31 8.16 28.20
CA ARG A 417 -13.61 8.64 27.69
C ARG A 417 -14.19 9.79 28.49
#